data_AF-A0A6B3GL47-F1
#
_entry.id   AF-A0A6B3GL47-F1
#
_cell.length_a   1.000
_cell.length_b   1.000
_cell.length_c   1.000
_cell.angle_alpha   90.00
_cell.angle_beta   90.00
_cell.angle_gamma   90.00
#
_symmetry.space_group_name_H-M   'P 1'
#
loop_
_entity.id
_entity.type
_entity.pdbx_description
1 polymer ?
#
loop_
_entity_poly.entity_id
_entity_poly.type
_entity_poly.pdbx_seq_one_letter_code
_entity_poly.pdbx_strand_id
1 'polypeptide(L)' 'RGGDDPLDASSVHPEAYPVVRRMGKTAGGEVASLIGNTEALRALRAADFVDDMFGLPTVTDILKELEKPGRDPRPAFRT' A
#
# COMPACT_ATOMS: atom_id res chain seq x y z
N ARG A 1 -11.38 16.44 -6.08
CA ARG A 1 -10.71 16.39 -4.76
C ARG A 1 -11.78 16.05 -3.75
N GLY A 2 -11.83 14.81 -3.29
CA GLY A 2 -12.93 14.29 -2.47
C GLY A 2 -13.12 12.79 -2.68
N GLY A 3 -12.03 12.03 -2.69
CA GLY A 3 -12.13 10.62 -2.40
C GLY A 3 -12.36 10.50 -0.90
N ASP A 4 -13.44 9.86 -0.47
CA ASP A 4 -13.70 9.59 0.95
C ASP A 4 -12.59 8.70 1.55
N ASP A 5 -11.85 7.98 0.71
CA ASP A 5 -10.75 7.13 1.13
C ASP A 5 -9.40 7.88 1.01
N PRO A 6 -8.61 7.98 2.09
CA PRO A 6 -7.26 8.56 2.01
C PRO A 6 -6.37 7.86 0.97
N LEU A 7 -6.65 6.61 0.63
CA LEU A 7 -5.94 5.86 -0.41
C LEU A 7 -6.17 6.42 -1.82
N ASP A 8 -7.25 7.16 -2.08
CA ASP A 8 -7.51 7.78 -3.37
C ASP A 8 -6.51 8.90 -3.70
N ALA A 9 -5.79 9.40 -2.69
CA ALA A 9 -4.68 10.34 -2.86
C ALA A 9 -3.34 9.63 -3.14
N SER A 10 -3.31 8.29 -3.07
CA SER A 10 -2.14 7.46 -3.36
C SER A 10 -2.22 6.85 -4.76
N SER A 11 -1.12 6.23 -5.19
CA SER A 11 -1.07 5.49 -6.47
C SER A 11 -1.53 4.03 -6.33
N VAL A 12 -2.00 3.62 -5.15
CA VAL A 12 -2.40 2.25 -4.85
C VAL A 12 -3.74 1.92 -5.51
N HIS A 13 -3.82 0.77 -6.18
CA HIS A 13 -5.05 0.29 -6.78
C HIS A 13 -6.11 -0.11 -5.71
N PRO A 14 -7.41 0.14 -5.93
CA PRO A 14 -8.49 -0.27 -5.03
C PRO A 14 -8.47 -1.75 -4.62
N GLU A 15 -7.97 -2.62 -5.48
CA GLU A 15 -7.78 -4.05 -5.18
C GLU A 15 -6.87 -4.28 -3.97
N ALA A 16 -5.87 -3.43 -3.77
CA ALA A 16 -4.88 -3.53 -2.69
C ALA A 16 -5.34 -2.85 -1.39
N TYR A 17 -6.50 -2.17 -1.36
CA TYR A 17 -6.99 -1.46 -0.17
C TYR A 17 -7.12 -2.39 1.06
N PRO A 18 -7.58 -3.65 0.94
CA PRO A 18 -7.60 -4.58 2.07
C PRO A 18 -6.21 -4.83 2.67
N VAL A 19 -5.18 -4.98 1.82
CA VAL A 19 -3.79 -5.18 2.25
C VAL A 19 -3.28 -3.97 3.00
N VAL A 20 -3.47 -2.76 2.44
CA VAL A 20 -3.01 -1.52 3.08
C VAL A 20 -3.73 -1.26 4.40
N ARG A 21 -5.01 -1.59 4.50
CA ARG A 21 -5.76 -1.51 5.76
C ARG A 21 -5.20 -2.45 6.82
N ARG A 22 -4.72 -3.66 6.45
CA ARG A 22 -4.01 -4.56 7.38
C ARG A 22 -2.66 -3.97 7.82
N MET A 23 -1.94 -3.35 6.89
CA MET A 23 -0.67 -2.66 7.18
C MET A 23 -0.87 -1.52 8.19
N GLY A 24 -1.90 -0.69 8.02
CA GLY A 24 -2.23 0.41 8.94
C GLY A 24 -2.46 -0.09 10.36
N LYS A 25 -3.30 -1.12 10.50
CA LYS A 25 -3.57 -1.76 11.79
C LYS A 25 -2.30 -2.32 12.44
N THR A 26 -1.40 -2.91 11.65
CA THR A 26 -0.15 -3.50 12.15
C THR A 26 0.84 -2.42 12.58
N ALA A 27 0.89 -1.30 11.84
CA ALA A 27 1.70 -0.13 12.19
C ALA A 27 1.12 0.68 13.37
N GLY A 28 -0.06 0.29 13.90
CA GLY A 28 -0.72 0.98 15.01
C GLY A 28 -1.30 2.35 14.64
N GLY A 29 -1.59 2.59 13.36
CA GLY A 29 -2.06 3.88 12.86
C GLY A 29 -3.17 3.77 11.82
N GLU A 30 -3.69 4.93 11.42
CA GLU A 30 -4.63 5.02 10.32
C GLU A 30 -3.92 4.85 8.97
N VAL A 31 -4.64 4.35 7.97
CA VAL A 31 -4.11 4.19 6.61
C VAL A 31 -3.60 5.53 6.05
N ALA A 32 -4.30 6.62 6.34
CA ALA A 32 -3.89 7.97 5.97
C ALA A 32 -2.50 8.33 6.50
N SER A 33 -2.14 7.83 7.68
CA SER A 33 -0.85 8.08 8.34
C SER A 33 0.28 7.21 7.80
N LEU A 34 -0.03 6.16 7.03
CA LEU A 34 0.97 5.35 6.33
C LEU A 34 1.40 5.97 5.00
N ILE A 35 0.50 6.70 4.33
CA ILE A 35 0.79 7.31 3.02
C ILE A 35 1.89 8.35 3.18
N GLY A 36 3.03 8.13 2.52
CA GLY A 36 4.24 8.96 2.63
C GLY A 36 5.08 8.71 3.89
N ASN A 37 4.64 7.86 4.82
CA ASN A 37 5.38 7.56 6.04
C ASN A 37 6.39 6.43 5.82
N THR A 38 7.53 6.80 5.23
CA THR A 38 8.60 5.85 4.88
C THR A 38 9.12 5.09 6.09
N GLU A 39 9.17 5.70 7.28
CA GLU A 39 9.67 5.05 8.49
C GLU A 39 8.74 3.90 8.93
N ALA A 40 7.43 4.18 9.00
CA ALA A 40 6.44 3.16 9.32
C ALA A 40 6.41 2.04 8.25
N LEU A 41 6.46 2.39 6.96
CA LEU A 41 6.45 1.42 5.87
C LEU A 41 7.68 0.51 5.87
N ARG A 42 8.86 1.03 6.21
CA ARG A 42 10.09 0.23 6.35
C ARG A 42 10.11 -0.66 7.58
N ALA A 43 9.35 -0.30 8.62
CA ALA A 43 9.19 -1.15 9.80
C ALA A 43 8.30 -2.36 9.53
N LEU A 44 7.43 -2.28 8.51
CA LEU A 44 6.58 -3.39 8.08
C LEU A 44 7.38 -4.41 7.26
N ARG A 45 7.08 -5.69 7.46
CA ARG A 45 7.63 -6.77 6.62
C ARG A 45 6.61 -7.16 5.57
N ALA A 46 6.96 -7.01 4.30
CA ALA A 46 6.07 -7.38 3.19
C ALA A 46 5.55 -8.83 3.28
N ALA A 47 6.39 -9.76 3.76
CA ALA A 47 6.02 -11.17 3.93
C ALA A 47 4.82 -11.39 4.86
N ASP A 48 4.59 -10.49 5.82
CA ASP A 48 3.48 -10.61 6.79
C ASP A 48 2.12 -10.26 6.16
N PHE A 49 2.12 -9.66 4.97
CA PHE A 49 0.91 -9.23 4.26
C PHE A 49 0.66 -9.99 2.95
N VAL A 50 1.49 -11.00 2.67
CA VAL A 50 1.31 -11.91 1.54
C VAL A 50 0.09 -12.79 1.79
N ASP A 51 -0.74 -12.95 0.77
CA ASP A 51 -1.85 -13.90 0.77
C ASP A 51 -2.01 -14.56 -0.60
N ASP A 52 -3.07 -15.37 -0.76
CA ASP A 52 -3.34 -16.10 -2.00
C ASP A 52 -3.65 -15.17 -3.19
N MET A 53 -4.03 -13.91 -2.94
CA MET A 53 -4.31 -12.91 -3.97
C MET A 53 -3.10 -12.00 -4.23
N PHE A 54 -2.32 -11.69 -3.19
CA PHE A 54 -1.21 -10.76 -3.22
C PHE A 54 0.09 -11.46 -2.85
N GLY A 55 0.87 -11.83 -3.87
CA GLY A 55 2.21 -12.36 -3.67
C GLY A 55 3.19 -11.34 -3.09
N LEU A 56 4.33 -11.82 -2.59
CA LEU A 56 5.41 -10.98 -2.06
C LEU A 56 5.84 -9.83 -3.00
N PRO A 57 5.99 -10.04 -4.33
CA PRO A 57 6.34 -8.96 -5.25
C PRO A 57 5.29 -7.84 -5.23
N THR A 58 4.00 -8.20 -5.32
CA THR A 58 2.88 -7.25 -5.32
C THR A 58 2.81 -6.45 -4.03
N VAL A 59 2.93 -7.12 -2.88
CA VAL A 59 2.93 -6.45 -1.57
C VAL A 59 4.11 -5.49 -1.41
N THR A 60 5.28 -5.90 -1.90
CA THR A 60 6.48 -5.06 -1.86
C THR A 60 6.31 -3.80 -2.72
N ASP A 61 5.64 -3.92 -3.87
CA ASP A 61 5.37 -2.78 -4.74
C ASP A 61 4.30 -1.85 -4.15
N ILE A 62 3.26 -2.39 -3.51
CA ILE A 62 2.29 -1.60 -2.75
C ILE A 62 2.99 -0.76 -1.67
N LEU A 63 3.92 -1.33 -0.90
CA LEU A 63 4.69 -0.57 0.10
C LEU A 63 5.47 0.58 -0.53
N LYS A 64 6.10 0.37 -1.69
CA LYS A 64 6.83 1.42 -2.42
C LYS A 64 5.90 2.50 -2.99
N GLU A 65 4.69 2.13 -3.41
CA GLU A 65 3.67 3.08 -3.87
C GLU A 65 3.19 3.97 -2.72
N LEU A 66 3.00 3.39 -1.53
CA LEU A 66 2.68 4.14 -0.32
C LEU A 66 3.82 5.07 0.11
N GLU A 67 5.08 4.71 -0.11
CA GLU A 67 6.23 5.60 0.16
C GLU A 67 6.24 6.84 -0.74
N LYS A 68 5.68 6.77 -1.95
CA LYS A 68 5.72 7.84 -2.96
C LYS A 68 4.34 8.09 -3.58
N PRO A 69 3.45 8.85 -2.89
CA PRO A 69 2.17 9.23 -3.47
C PRO A 69 2.40 10.05 -4.76
N GLY A 70 2.01 9.50 -5.91
CA GLY A 70 2.13 10.16 -7.22
C GLY A 70 3.09 9.52 -8.22
N ARG A 71 3.67 8.34 -7.94
CA ARG A 71 4.39 7.57 -8.96
C ARG A 71 3.40 6.63 -9.68
N ASP A 72 2.73 7.14 -10.72
CA ASP A 72 1.87 6.34 -11.64
C ASP A 72 2.65 5.13 -12.18
N PRO A 73 2.33 3.89 -11.75
CA PRO A 73 3.01 2.69 -12.20
C PRO A 73 2.16 2.05 -13.30
N ARG A 74 2.24 2.55 -14.53
CA ARG A 74 1.73 1.81 -15.69
C ARG A 74 2.88 1.38 -16.59
N PRO A 75 2.93 0.14 -17.12
CA PRO A 75 2.24 -1.10 -16.70
C PRO A 75 3.23 -2.28 -16.47
N ALA A 76 2.82 -3.24 -15.64
CA ALA A 76 2.94 -4.68 -15.90
C ALA A 76 2.19 -5.52 -14.85
N PHE A 77 0.86 -5.52 -14.86
CA PHE A 77 0.14 -6.72 -14.43
C PHE A 77 0.23 -7.75 -15.57
N ARG A 78 1.29 -8.56 -15.51
CA ARG A 78 1.44 -9.89 -16.12
C ARG A 78 2.03 -10.71 -14.96
N THR A 79 1.42 -11.75 -14.45
CA THR A 79 0.86 -12.95 -15.09
C THR A 79 -0.02 -13.62 -14.06
#